data_AF-Q826T0-F1
#
_entry.id   AF-Q826T0-F1
#
_cell.length_a   1.000
_cell.length_b   1.000
_cell.length_c   1.000
_cell.angle_alpha   90.00
_cell.angle_beta   90.00
_cell.angle_gamma   90.00
#
_symmetry.space_group_name_H-M   'P 1'
#
loop_
_entity.id
_entity.type
_entity.pdbx_description
1 polymer ?
#
loop_
_entity_poly.entity_id
_entity_poly.type
_entity_poly.pdbx_seq_one_letter_code
_entity_poly.pdbx_strand_id
1 'polypeptide(L)' 'MCGGCAAAAARGMNNCVETARPGPGPWAGLVAVRDSKNVSGPALLFAPEAWEGFVAGLD' A
#
# COMPACT_ATOMS: atom_id res chain seq x y z
N MET A 1 17.09 4.81 -2.58
CA MET A 1 16.43 5.21 -1.31
C MET A 1 15.18 6.00 -1.65
N CYS A 2 13.99 5.39 -1.64
CA CYS A 2 12.75 6.16 -1.76
C CYS A 2 12.39 6.67 -0.37
N GLY A 3 12.78 7.90 -0.06
CA GLY A 3 12.43 8.58 1.18
C GLY A 3 10.93 8.87 1.20
N GLY A 4 10.22 8.36 2.21
CA GLY A 4 8.85 8.77 2.54
C GLY A 4 7.76 7.70 2.50
N CYS A 5 8.08 6.41 2.58
CA CYS A 5 7.07 5.34 2.61
C CYS A 5 6.85 4.84 4.04
N ALA A 6 5.71 5.17 4.65
CA ALA A 6 5.14 4.37 5.74
C ALA A 6 3.66 4.71 5.95
N ALA A 7 2.77 3.91 5.37
CA ALA A 7 1.44 3.71 5.93
C ALA A 7 1.22 2.21 6.08
N ALA A 8 1.33 1.73 7.32
CA ALA A 8 1.12 0.34 7.71
C ALA A 8 -0.35 0.16 8.14
N ALA A 9 -1.08 -0.73 7.48
CA ALA A 9 -2.46 -1.06 7.84
C ALA A 9 -2.51 -2.48 8.44
N ALA A 10 -3.08 -2.61 9.64
CA ALA A 10 -3.21 -3.88 10.35
C ALA A 10 -4.58 -3.97 11.05
N ARG A 11 -5.41 -4.93 10.64
CA ARG A 11 -6.57 -5.42 11.43
C ARG A 11 -6.69 -6.94 11.22
N GLY A 12 -6.58 -7.69 12.32
CA GLY A 12 -6.42 -9.15 12.34
C GLY A 12 -4.95 -9.55 12.50
N MET A 13 -4.61 -10.08 13.69
CA MET A 13 -3.23 -10.41 14.07
C MET A 13 -2.50 -11.21 12.98
N ASN A 14 -1.31 -10.72 12.58
CA ASN A 14 -0.19 -11.38 11.87
C ASN A 14 0.07 -11.02 10.40
N ASN A 15 -0.77 -10.26 9.71
CA ASN A 15 -0.56 -9.90 8.28
C ASN A 15 -0.48 -8.38 8.11
N CYS A 16 0.73 -7.82 8.13
CA CYS A 16 0.97 -6.38 7.97
C CYS A 16 1.23 -6.05 6.49
N VAL A 17 0.54 -5.03 5.98
CA VAL A 17 0.82 -4.47 4.65
C VAL A 17 1.36 -3.05 4.77
N GLU A 18 2.33 -2.72 3.92
CA GLU A 18 2.89 -1.37 3.79
C GLU A 18 2.39 -0.73 2.51
N THR A 19 2.08 0.56 2.60
CA THR A 19 1.62 1.35 1.47
C THR A 19 2.54 2.49 1.13
N ALA A 20 2.64 2.80 -0.17
CA ALA A 20 3.46 3.87 -0.72
C ALA A 20 2.71 4.57 -1.87
N ARG A 21 2.94 5.88 -2.03
CA ARG A 21 2.50 6.61 -3.22
C ARG A 21 3.66 6.67 -4.22
N PRO A 22 3.55 6.02 -5.40
CA PRO A 22 4.59 6.08 -6.40
C PRO A 22 4.82 7.53 -6.83
N GLY A 23 6.09 7.86 -7.04
CA GLY A 23 6.48 9.16 -7.59
C GLY A 23 6.05 9.35 -9.05
N PRO A 24 6.49 10.45 -9.69
CA PRO A 24 6.20 10.74 -11.09
C PRO A 24 6.55 9.56 -12.00
N GLY A 25 5.65 9.21 -12.92
CA GLY A 25 5.82 8.06 -13.82
C GLY A 25 4.50 7.38 -14.15
N PRO A 26 4.54 6.19 -14.78
CA PRO A 26 3.34 5.48 -15.25
C PRO A 26 2.38 5.05 -14.14
N TRP A 27 2.84 5.09 -12.88
CA TRP A 27 2.08 4.67 -11.70
C TRP A 27 1.76 5.84 -10.76
N ALA A 28 2.00 7.08 -11.21
CA ALA A 28 1.74 8.27 -10.43
C ALA A 28 0.25 8.37 -10.10
N GLY A 29 -0.06 8.75 -8.85
CA GLY A 29 -1.43 8.88 -8.37
C GLY A 29 -2.07 7.57 -7.90
N LEU A 30 -1.34 6.44 -7.95
CA LEU A 30 -1.81 5.16 -7.40
C LEU A 30 -1.32 4.94 -5.96
N VAL A 31 -1.89 3.95 -5.28
CA VAL A 31 -1.43 3.42 -3.99
C VAL A 31 -0.80 2.07 -4.24
N ALA A 32 0.51 1.98 -3.98
CA ALA A 32 1.25 0.73 -4.00
C ALA A 32 1.12 0.05 -2.64
N VAL A 33 0.60 -1.17 -2.62
CA VAL A 33 0.42 -2.01 -1.44
C VAL A 33 1.34 -3.21 -1.55
N ARG A 34 2.10 -3.49 -0.49
CA ARG A 34 3.01 -4.63 -0.39
C ARG A 34 2.82 -5.35 0.95
N ASP A 35 3.11 -6.64 0.95
CA ASP A 35 3.25 -7.39 2.19
C ASP A 35 4.56 -7.02 2.89
N SER A 36 4.49 -6.67 4.17
CA SER A 36 5.64 -6.22 4.96
C SER A 36 6.71 -7.32 5.13
N LYS A 37 6.34 -8.60 5.04
CA LYS A 37 7.27 -9.73 5.14
C LYS A 37 7.93 -10.07 3.81
N ASN A 38 7.38 -9.60 2.69
CA ASN A 38 7.94 -9.79 1.36
C ASN A 38 8.16 -8.45 0.64
N VAL A 39 9.09 -7.66 1.18
CA VAL A 39 9.46 -6.34 0.66
C VAL A 39 9.96 -6.40 -0.80
N SER A 40 10.63 -7.49 -1.18
CA SER A 40 11.13 -7.73 -2.55
C SER A 40 10.05 -8.18 -3.53
N GLY A 41 8.84 -8.49 -3.05
CA GLY A 41 7.72 -8.94 -3.86
C GLY A 41 7.13 -7.82 -4.74
N PRO A 42 6.28 -8.20 -5.71
CA PRO A 42 5.55 -7.24 -6.54
C PRO A 42 4.57 -6.43 -5.67
N ALA A 43 4.45 -5.13 -5.98
CA ALA A 43 3.42 -4.28 -5.37
C ALA A 43 2.11 -4.41 -6.14
N LEU A 44 1.00 -4.46 -5.42
CA LEU A 44 -0.31 -4.24 -6.01
C LEU A 44 -0.55 -2.73 -6.09
N LEU A 45 -1.10 -2.27 -7.22
CA LEU A 45 -1.39 -0.86 -7.44
C LEU A 45 -2.90 -0.65 -7.46
N PHE A 46 -3.38 0.26 -6.61
CA PHE A 46 -4.78 0.62 -6.49
C PHE A 46 -5.00 2.09 -6.80
N ALA A 47 -6.19 2.44 -7.30
CA ALA A 47 -6.65 3.82 -7.25
C ALA A 47 -6.83 4.22 -5.77
N PRO A 48 -6.50 5.47 -5.37
CA PRO A 48 -6.64 5.91 -3.98
C PRO A 48 -8.06 5.68 -3.42
N GLU A 49 -9.09 5.96 -4.21
CA GLU A 49 -10.49 5.83 -3.81
C GLU A 49 -10.86 4.36 -3.54
N ALA A 50 -10.31 3.44 -4.34
CA ALA A 50 -10.53 2.01 -4.16
C ALA A 50 -9.80 1.49 -2.91
N TRP A 51 -8.60 2.00 -2.61
CA TRP A 51 -7.86 1.66 -1.41
C TRP A 51 -8.57 2.14 -0.14
N GLU A 52 -9.03 3.41 -0.12
CA GLU A 52 -9.80 3.95 1.01
C GLU A 52 -11.10 3.16 1.24
N GLY A 53 -11.81 2.81 0.16
CA GLY A 53 -13.01 1.97 0.24
C GLY A 53 -12.73 0.56 0.79
N PHE A 54 -11.62 -0.05 0.38
CA PHE A 54 -11.18 -1.34 0.93
C PHE A 54 -10.89 -1.23 2.43
N VAL A 55 -10.11 -0.24 2.86
CA VAL A 55 -9.77 -0.05 4.28
C VAL A 55 -11.00 0.26 5.13
N ALA A 56 -11.94 1.07 4.61
CA ALA A 56 -13.19 1.39 5.29
C ALA A 56 -14.11 0.15 5.46
N GLY A 57 -14.01 -0.83 4.56
CA GLY A 57 -14.74 -2.11 4.67
C GLY A 57 -14.07 -3.15 5.58
N LEU A 58 -12.89 -2.85 6.14
CA LEU A 58 -12.19 -3.71 7.11
C LEU A 58 -12.53 -3.37 8.58
N ASP A 59 -13.42 -2.40 8.80
CA ASP A 59 -13.96 -2.06 10.12
C ASP A 59 -15.06 -3.04 10.57
#